data_AF-A0A523RBY3-F1
#
_entry.id   AF-A0A523RBY3-F1
#
_cell.length_a   1.000
_cell.length_b   1.000
_cell.length_c   1.000
_cell.angle_alpha   90.00
_cell.angle_beta   90.00
_cell.angle_gamma   90.00
#
_symmetry.space_group_name_H-M   'P 1'
#
loop_
_entity.id
_entity.type
_entity.pdbx_description
1 polymer ?
#
loop_
_entity_poly.entity_id
_entity_poly.type
_entity_poly.pdbx_seq_one_letter_code
_entity_poly.pdbx_strand_id
1 'polypeptide(L)'
;MERKHKDNNQKDPHELILFNEDTGKMSKVFEPEPLEYVDQEDKIKMVYKLVPFGGNYLYSLLITNQSDDPITKVKIRIIFPGFFKLCRSTPPTLILESLESEEDESNSDQTEIEQQQVVMEFESLEKNSKKQINLYLCPLFLEEKGAIRSFVTFINNADFIRAIDTDAIPIQFDPFSIERKIIPTSEIKQFLEKPWIKKAIKSIGIGLDSQLDENYYFEHINKIIEAHNFQLIMNVVNNKISWFFGTDLVSGNDVLIICQVSGHKIEWLAASSNPHLLISLLTKFITVFESEMITLGHIASKEQIYTLECKYCGNTLAYFPLKGESIECNKCNYEQIVWN
;
A
#
# COMPACT_ATOMS: atom_id res chain seq x y z
N MET A 1 -0.74 86.44 -47.31
CA MET A 1 -2.06 85.94 -46.89
C MET A 1 -1.95 85.44 -45.47
N GLU A 2 -2.85 85.91 -44.62
CA GLU A 2 -3.08 85.58 -43.21
C GLU A 2 -3.18 84.05 -43.00
N ARG A 3 -2.89 83.46 -41.83
CA ARG A 3 -3.57 83.70 -40.56
C ARG A 3 -2.76 83.21 -39.34
N LYS A 4 -2.96 83.96 -38.25
CA LYS A 4 -2.65 83.67 -36.84
C LYS A 4 -3.56 82.59 -36.24
N HIS A 5 -3.08 81.87 -35.22
CA HIS A 5 -3.62 81.72 -33.83
C HIS A 5 -2.90 80.51 -33.17
N LYS A 6 -2.14 80.67 -32.06
CA LYS A 6 -2.56 80.63 -30.63
C LYS A 6 -3.39 79.38 -30.30
N ASP A 7 -3.17 78.59 -29.24
CA ASP A 7 -2.34 78.69 -28.03
C ASP A 7 -2.35 77.29 -27.35
N ASN A 8 -1.48 77.15 -26.35
CA ASN A 8 -1.57 76.28 -25.15
C ASN A 8 -0.86 74.91 -25.09
N ASN A 9 0.28 74.96 -24.38
CA ASN A 9 0.58 74.26 -23.12
C ASN A 9 0.50 72.72 -23.10
N GLN A 10 1.66 72.08 -22.97
CA GLN A 10 2.13 71.67 -21.64
C GLN A 10 3.63 71.32 -21.65
N LYS A 11 4.20 71.49 -20.45
CA LYS A 11 5.61 71.58 -20.08
C LYS A 11 6.35 70.24 -20.17
N ASP A 12 7.64 70.29 -20.52
CA ASP A 12 8.67 69.57 -19.77
C ASP A 12 10.03 70.27 -19.92
N PRO A 13 10.48 71.04 -18.91
CA PRO A 13 11.79 71.66 -18.91
C PRO A 13 12.77 70.86 -18.05
N HIS A 14 13.87 70.51 -18.70
CA HIS A 14 15.24 70.62 -18.20
C HIS A 14 15.74 69.67 -17.10
N GLU A 15 16.71 68.88 -17.57
CA GLU A 15 18.00 68.56 -16.94
C GLU A 15 17.98 67.61 -15.75
N LEU A 16 18.87 66.59 -15.79
CA LEU A 16 20.10 66.62 -15.01
C LEU A 16 20.94 65.34 -15.20
N ILE A 17 22.22 65.60 -15.50
CA ILE A 17 23.44 64.95 -15.00
C ILE A 17 23.86 63.57 -15.55
N LEU A 18 24.94 63.62 -16.34
CA LEU A 18 25.94 62.58 -16.53
C LEU A 18 26.83 62.45 -15.27
N PHE A 19 26.99 61.23 -14.76
CA PHE A 19 28.15 60.83 -13.98
C PHE A 19 28.80 59.60 -14.63
N ASN A 20 30.08 59.75 -14.98
CA ASN A 20 31.00 58.66 -15.30
C ASN A 20 31.55 58.08 -14.01
N GLU A 21 31.55 56.76 -13.87
CA GLU A 21 32.37 55.89 -13.00
C GLU A 21 31.85 54.46 -13.30
N ASP A 22 32.59 53.38 -13.45
CA ASP A 22 34.01 53.09 -13.29
C ASP A 22 34.25 51.74 -14.01
N THR A 23 35.50 51.46 -14.37
CA THR A 23 35.93 50.17 -14.94
C THR A 23 35.67 49.01 -13.97
N GLY A 24 34.47 48.42 -14.07
CA GLY A 24 34.09 47.18 -13.38
C GLY A 24 34.48 45.96 -14.21
N LYS A 25 35.41 45.15 -13.68
CA LYS A 25 35.86 43.86 -14.21
C LYS A 25 34.70 43.06 -14.82
N MET A 26 34.86 42.57 -16.05
CA MET A 26 34.05 41.45 -16.54
C MET A 26 34.11 40.37 -15.48
N SER A 27 33.01 40.13 -14.77
CA SER A 27 32.85 38.87 -14.08
C SER A 27 33.03 37.80 -15.15
N LYS A 28 33.92 36.85 -14.90
CA LYS A 28 33.86 35.59 -15.63
C LYS A 28 32.42 35.11 -15.46
N VAL A 29 31.63 35.17 -16.53
CA VAL A 29 30.48 34.29 -16.67
C VAL A 29 31.09 32.92 -16.42
N PHE A 30 30.78 32.33 -15.28
CA PHE A 30 31.02 30.91 -15.10
C PHE A 30 30.21 30.27 -16.22
N GLU A 31 30.89 29.83 -17.27
CA GLU A 31 30.32 28.83 -18.15
C GLU A 31 29.88 27.70 -17.21
N PRO A 32 28.58 27.35 -17.17
CA PRO A 32 28.17 26.17 -16.44
C PRO A 32 29.05 25.02 -16.94
N GLU A 33 29.64 24.29 -16.00
CA GLU A 33 30.41 23.10 -16.31
C GLU A 33 29.64 22.26 -17.34
N PRO A 34 30.33 21.68 -18.33
CA PRO A 34 29.67 21.02 -19.43
C PRO A 34 28.69 19.99 -18.88
N LEU A 35 27.40 20.20 -19.21
CA LEU A 35 26.33 19.22 -19.03
C LEU A 35 26.88 17.87 -19.46
N GLU A 36 26.69 16.85 -18.62
CA GLU A 36 26.91 15.50 -19.09
C GLU A 36 25.97 15.27 -20.28
N TYR A 37 26.56 15.25 -21.47
CA TYR A 37 25.89 14.95 -22.74
C TYR A 37 25.52 13.45 -22.84
N VAL A 38 25.53 12.74 -21.71
CA VAL A 38 25.35 11.29 -21.63
C VAL A 38 24.05 11.02 -20.89
N ASP A 39 23.03 10.70 -21.69
CA ASP A 39 21.84 9.92 -21.38
C ASP A 39 21.52 9.80 -19.88
N GLN A 40 20.93 10.84 -19.29
CA GLN A 40 20.56 10.86 -17.87
C GLN A 40 19.66 9.66 -17.53
N GLU A 41 18.92 9.13 -18.51
CA GLU A 41 18.10 7.92 -18.43
C GLU A 41 18.88 6.70 -17.94
N ASP A 42 20.07 6.46 -18.47
CA ASP A 42 20.92 5.33 -18.07
C ASP A 42 21.37 5.44 -16.61
N LYS A 43 21.31 6.64 -16.04
CA LYS A 43 21.64 6.93 -14.64
C LYS A 43 20.43 6.93 -13.72
N ILE A 44 19.21 6.87 -14.25
CA ILE A 44 18.01 6.66 -13.45
C ILE A 44 17.75 5.16 -13.31
N LYS A 45 17.99 4.63 -12.12
CA LYS A 45 17.81 3.20 -11.84
C LYS A 45 16.55 2.96 -11.03
N MET A 46 15.77 1.96 -11.44
CA MET A 46 14.62 1.47 -10.69
C MET A 46 14.91 0.08 -10.14
N VAL A 47 14.67 -0.10 -8.84
CA VAL A 47 14.69 -1.40 -8.19
C VAL A 47 13.33 -1.63 -7.56
N TYR A 48 12.67 -2.71 -7.95
CA TYR A 48 11.32 -3.02 -7.50
C TYR A 48 11.22 -4.46 -7.04
N LYS A 49 10.34 -4.70 -6.07
CA LYS A 49 10.06 -6.05 -5.55
C LYS A 49 8.69 -6.11 -4.90
N LEU A 50 8.12 -7.30 -4.93
CA LEU A 50 6.92 -7.66 -4.18
C LEU A 50 7.30 -8.73 -3.15
N VAL A 51 7.07 -8.46 -1.87
CA VAL A 51 7.42 -9.40 -0.79
C VAL A 51 6.27 -9.55 0.20
N PRO A 52 6.08 -10.75 0.78
CA PRO A 52 5.16 -10.93 1.90
C PRO A 52 5.51 -10.01 3.08
N PHE A 53 4.50 -9.39 3.67
CA PHE A 53 4.61 -8.50 4.83
C PHE A 53 3.42 -8.71 5.77
N GLY A 54 3.61 -9.54 6.80
CA GLY A 54 2.52 -9.92 7.70
C GLY A 54 1.43 -10.66 6.92
N GLY A 55 0.17 -10.20 7.04
CA GLY A 55 -0.97 -10.73 6.28
C GLY A 55 -1.22 -10.02 4.94
N ASN A 56 -0.25 -9.27 4.42
CA ASN A 56 -0.34 -8.43 3.22
C ASN A 56 0.90 -8.62 2.33
N TYR A 57 0.90 -8.01 1.14
CA TYR A 57 2.11 -7.82 0.34
C TYR A 57 2.64 -6.40 0.43
N LEU A 58 3.96 -6.26 0.44
CA LEU A 58 4.66 -4.99 0.28
C LEU A 58 5.26 -4.94 -1.13
N TYR A 59 4.69 -4.08 -1.97
CA TYR A 59 5.34 -3.64 -3.20
C TYR A 59 6.25 -2.45 -2.86
N SER A 60 7.52 -2.55 -3.22
CA SER A 60 8.50 -1.48 -3.01
C SER A 60 9.13 -1.10 -4.33
N LEU A 61 9.12 0.20 -4.64
CA LEU A 61 9.77 0.80 -5.81
C LEU A 61 10.80 1.84 -5.32
N LEU A 62 12.07 1.59 -5.60
CA LEU A 62 13.18 2.50 -5.33
C LEU A 62 13.65 3.10 -6.64
N ILE A 63 13.54 4.42 -6.76
CA ILE A 63 14.07 5.20 -7.88
C ILE A 63 15.34 5.89 -7.40
N THR A 64 16.43 5.68 -8.12
CA THR A 64 17.74 6.27 -7.80
C THR A 64 18.18 7.13 -8.96
N ASN A 65 18.44 8.41 -8.69
CA ASN A 65 19.11 9.30 -9.62
C ASN A 65 20.62 9.24 -9.35
N GLN A 66 21.36 8.58 -10.23
CA GLN A 66 22.84 8.48 -10.16
C GLN A 66 23.54 9.52 -11.05
N SER A 67 22.79 10.46 -11.62
CA SER A 67 23.36 11.57 -12.39
C SER A 67 23.73 12.72 -11.47
N ASP A 68 24.62 13.58 -11.98
CA ASP A 68 25.05 14.80 -11.31
C ASP A 68 24.06 15.97 -11.47
N ASP A 69 22.98 15.75 -12.20
CA ASP A 69 21.87 16.70 -12.39
C ASP A 69 20.56 16.18 -11.77
N PRO A 70 19.66 17.05 -11.31
CA PRO A 70 18.32 16.64 -10.90
C PRO A 70 17.46 16.22 -12.10
N ILE A 71 16.41 15.45 -11.84
CA ILE A 71 15.26 15.29 -12.77
C ILE A 71 14.05 15.99 -12.17
N THR A 72 13.15 16.49 -13.04
CA THR A 72 11.97 17.26 -12.60
C THR A 72 10.67 16.62 -13.08
N LYS A 73 9.55 17.03 -12.46
CA LYS A 73 8.18 16.57 -12.76
C LYS A 73 8.08 15.03 -12.82
N VAL A 74 8.58 14.37 -11.78
CA VAL A 74 8.60 12.91 -11.71
C VAL A 74 7.19 12.41 -11.41
N LYS A 75 6.57 11.75 -12.38
CA LYS A 75 5.28 11.08 -12.28
C LYS A 75 5.48 9.58 -12.21
N ILE A 76 4.85 8.93 -11.24
CA ILE A 76 4.98 7.50 -11.00
C ILE A 76 3.59 6.90 -11.00
N ARG A 77 3.40 5.91 -11.88
CA ARG A 77 2.16 5.15 -12.03
C ARG A 77 2.45 3.71 -11.64
N ILE A 78 1.71 3.18 -10.67
CA ILE A 78 1.80 1.77 -10.26
C ILE A 78 0.45 1.13 -10.51
N ILE A 79 0.43 0.11 -11.36
CA ILE A 79 -0.78 -0.64 -11.73
C ILE A 79 -0.71 -2.00 -11.04
N PHE A 80 -1.81 -2.41 -10.42
CA PHE A 80 -1.94 -3.70 -9.77
C PHE A 80 -3.36 -4.29 -9.93
N PRO A 81 -3.51 -5.61 -9.79
CA PRO A 81 -4.81 -6.28 -10.01
C PRO A 81 -5.89 -5.88 -9.00
N GLY A 82 -7.15 -5.88 -9.42
CA GLY A 82 -8.33 -5.48 -8.65
C GLY A 82 -8.66 -6.42 -7.49
N PHE A 83 -8.16 -7.66 -7.52
CA PHE A 83 -8.18 -8.54 -6.35
C PHE A 83 -7.27 -8.07 -5.20
N PHE A 84 -6.54 -6.97 -5.36
CA PHE A 84 -5.90 -6.26 -4.26
C PHE A 84 -6.64 -4.97 -3.90
N LYS A 85 -6.62 -4.66 -2.61
CA LYS A 85 -6.92 -3.33 -2.09
C LYS A 85 -5.64 -2.68 -1.57
N LEU A 86 -5.42 -1.41 -1.89
CA LEU A 86 -4.37 -0.63 -1.23
C LEU A 86 -4.77 -0.34 0.22
N CYS A 87 -4.02 -0.90 1.17
CA CYS A 87 -4.27 -0.70 2.60
C CYS A 87 -3.48 0.47 3.19
N ARG A 88 -2.27 0.69 2.68
CA ARG A 88 -1.37 1.75 3.15
C ARG A 88 -0.35 2.07 2.08
N SER A 89 0.19 3.27 2.14
CA SER A 89 1.35 3.66 1.36
C SER A 89 2.37 4.46 2.14
N THR A 90 3.58 4.55 1.58
CA THR A 90 4.60 5.49 2.02
C THR A 90 5.31 6.02 0.78
N PRO A 91 5.28 7.32 0.49
CA PRO A 91 4.58 8.38 1.22
C PRO A 91 3.04 8.26 1.16
N PRO A 92 2.29 8.87 2.10
CA PRO A 92 0.83 8.77 2.16
C PRO A 92 0.08 9.59 1.10
N THR A 93 0.77 10.51 0.42
CA THR A 93 0.22 11.35 -0.65
C THR A 93 0.07 10.55 -1.95
N LEU A 94 -1.08 9.92 -2.14
CA LEU A 94 -1.43 9.14 -3.34
C LEU A 94 -2.81 9.52 -3.89
N ILE A 95 -2.96 9.45 -5.21
CA ILE A 95 -4.25 9.42 -5.89
C ILE A 95 -4.50 7.98 -6.35
N LEU A 96 -5.61 7.38 -5.91
CA LEU A 96 -6.05 6.05 -6.35
C LEU A 96 -7.13 6.24 -7.43
N GLU A 97 -6.94 5.63 -8.59
CA GLU A 97 -7.90 5.64 -9.69
C GLU A 97 -8.19 4.17 -10.08
N SER A 98 -9.44 3.87 -10.42
CA SER A 98 -9.81 2.61 -11.06
C SER A 98 -9.55 2.71 -12.57
N LEU A 99 -9.03 1.65 -13.18
CA LEU A 99 -8.97 1.53 -14.63
C LEU A 99 -10.18 0.70 -15.06
N GLU A 100 -11.14 1.35 -15.73
CA GLU A 100 -12.10 0.64 -16.56
C GLU A 100 -11.33 0.17 -17.80
N SER A 101 -11.36 -1.13 -18.08
CA SER A 101 -10.86 -1.65 -19.35
C SER A 101 -11.64 -0.98 -20.48
N GLU A 102 -10.93 -0.36 -21.42
CA GLU A 102 -11.55 -0.01 -22.70
C GLU A 102 -11.97 -1.33 -23.36
N GLU A 103 -13.26 -1.44 -23.72
CA GLU A 103 -13.82 -2.60 -24.42
C GLU A 103 -13.08 -2.82 -25.75
N ASP A 104 -11.99 -3.57 -25.72
CA ASP A 104 -11.33 -4.05 -26.93
C ASP A 104 -12.16 -5.22 -27.47
N GLU A 105 -13.13 -4.91 -28.35
CA GLU A 105 -14.06 -5.81 -29.06
C GLU A 105 -13.39 -6.95 -29.88
N SER A 106 -12.11 -7.27 -29.69
CA SER A 106 -11.37 -8.20 -30.54
C SER A 106 -10.74 -9.42 -29.88
N ASN A 107 -10.86 -9.64 -28.56
CA ASN A 107 -10.37 -10.88 -27.93
C ASN A 107 -11.31 -11.42 -26.83
N SER A 108 -12.40 -12.04 -27.25
CA SER A 108 -13.41 -12.67 -26.40
C SER A 108 -12.95 -13.98 -25.74
N ASP A 109 -11.88 -13.96 -24.93
CA ASP A 109 -11.50 -15.09 -24.07
C ASP A 109 -10.62 -14.70 -22.85
N GLN A 110 -10.35 -13.40 -22.62
CA GLN A 110 -9.71 -12.96 -21.38
C GLN A 110 -10.78 -12.39 -20.47
N THR A 111 -11.04 -13.07 -19.36
CA THR A 111 -11.78 -12.50 -18.24
C THR A 111 -11.05 -11.23 -17.84
N GLU A 112 -11.62 -10.06 -18.12
CA GLU A 112 -11.00 -8.78 -17.80
C GLU A 112 -10.87 -8.68 -16.29
N ILE A 113 -9.63 -8.77 -15.80
CA ILE A 113 -9.34 -8.56 -14.39
C ILE A 113 -9.31 -7.07 -14.20
N GLU A 114 -10.28 -6.53 -13.45
CA GLU A 114 -10.31 -5.12 -13.06
C GLU A 114 -8.92 -4.70 -12.56
N GLN A 115 -8.42 -3.54 -12.99
CA GLN A 115 -7.11 -3.04 -12.57
C GLN A 115 -7.28 -1.79 -11.72
N GLN A 116 -6.45 -1.69 -10.69
CA GLN A 116 -6.31 -0.47 -9.89
C GLN A 116 -4.99 0.20 -10.20
N GLN A 117 -4.97 1.52 -10.10
CA GLN A 117 -3.77 2.30 -10.28
C GLN A 117 -3.56 3.33 -9.18
N VAL A 118 -2.29 3.53 -8.84
CA VAL A 118 -1.84 4.60 -7.96
C VAL A 118 -0.96 5.55 -8.75
N VAL A 119 -1.25 6.84 -8.64
CA VAL A 119 -0.47 7.92 -9.24
C VAL A 119 0.17 8.78 -8.15
N MET A 120 1.46 9.05 -8.33
CA MET A 120 2.27 9.95 -7.50
C MET A 120 3.00 10.95 -8.38
N GLU A 121 3.11 12.18 -7.91
CA GLU A 121 3.86 13.23 -8.58
C GLU A 121 4.82 13.90 -7.59
N PHE A 122 6.05 14.12 -8.04
CA PHE A 122 7.10 14.83 -7.30
C PHE A 122 7.67 15.94 -8.18
N GLU A 123 7.97 17.08 -7.57
CA GLU A 123 8.50 18.24 -8.28
C GLU A 123 9.91 17.97 -8.82
N SER A 124 10.80 17.41 -7.99
CA SER A 124 12.15 17.01 -8.38
C SER A 124 12.61 15.73 -7.67
N LEU A 125 13.59 15.08 -8.29
CA LEU A 125 14.49 14.13 -7.65
C LEU A 125 15.91 14.63 -7.82
N GLU A 126 16.50 15.07 -6.72
CA GLU A 126 17.83 15.68 -6.69
C GLU A 126 18.93 14.77 -7.23
N LYS A 127 20.05 15.36 -7.63
CA LYS A 127 21.24 14.61 -8.06
C LYS A 127 21.72 13.64 -6.98
N ASN A 128 22.25 12.50 -7.39
CA ASN A 128 22.80 11.48 -6.49
C ASN A 128 21.87 11.11 -5.31
N SER A 129 20.55 11.11 -5.56
CA SER A 129 19.53 10.91 -4.55
C SER A 129 18.64 9.70 -4.85
N LYS A 130 17.80 9.33 -3.88
CA LYS A 130 16.89 8.18 -4.00
C LYS A 130 15.53 8.48 -3.42
N LYS A 131 14.50 7.91 -4.02
CA LYS A 131 13.13 7.94 -3.53
C LYS A 131 12.58 6.53 -3.46
N GLN A 132 12.00 6.18 -2.32
CA GLN A 132 11.37 4.89 -2.12
C GLN A 132 9.87 5.08 -1.93
N ILE A 133 9.12 4.24 -2.63
CA ILE A 133 7.67 4.13 -2.55
C ILE A 133 7.34 2.73 -2.08
N ASN A 134 6.44 2.65 -1.11
CA ASN A 134 5.95 1.41 -0.56
C ASN A 134 4.43 1.38 -0.66
N LEU A 135 3.88 0.37 -1.32
CA LEU A 135 2.45 0.08 -1.33
C LEU A 135 2.21 -1.22 -0.56
N TYR A 136 1.29 -1.17 0.40
CA TYR A 136 0.86 -2.34 1.15
C TYR A 136 -0.47 -2.82 0.56
N LEU A 137 -0.40 -3.94 -0.15
CA LEU A 137 -1.50 -4.52 -0.90
C LEU A 137 -2.15 -5.64 -0.09
N CYS A 138 -3.43 -5.48 0.22
CA CYS A 138 -4.27 -6.43 0.93
C CYS A 138 -5.07 -7.27 -0.07
N PRO A 139 -4.85 -8.59 -0.15
CA PRO A 139 -5.62 -9.42 -1.05
C PRO A 139 -7.08 -9.55 -0.61
N LEU A 140 -7.98 -9.44 -1.57
CA LEU A 140 -9.43 -9.56 -1.45
C LEU A 140 -9.92 -10.94 -1.88
N PHE A 141 -9.29 -11.54 -2.89
CA PHE A 141 -9.62 -12.86 -3.44
C PHE A 141 -8.33 -13.63 -3.76
N LEU A 142 -8.39 -14.98 -3.80
CA LEU A 142 -7.21 -15.84 -3.95
C LEU A 142 -7.15 -16.57 -5.29
N GLU A 143 -8.29 -16.68 -5.97
CA GLU A 143 -8.48 -17.52 -7.14
C GLU A 143 -7.93 -16.87 -8.43
N GLU A 144 -7.58 -15.59 -8.39
CA GLU A 144 -7.16 -14.79 -9.54
C GLU A 144 -5.62 -14.72 -9.68
N LYS A 145 -5.19 -14.40 -10.91
CA LYS A 145 -3.79 -14.15 -11.26
C LYS A 145 -3.65 -12.77 -11.83
N GLY A 146 -2.52 -12.11 -11.64
CA GLY A 146 -2.30 -10.82 -12.27
C GLY A 146 -0.84 -10.44 -12.28
N ALA A 147 -0.56 -9.18 -12.57
CA ALA A 147 0.79 -8.66 -12.50
C ALA A 147 0.78 -7.22 -11.98
N ILE A 148 1.86 -6.86 -11.29
CA ILE A 148 2.12 -5.49 -10.87
C ILE A 148 3.15 -4.89 -11.82
N ARG A 149 2.88 -3.67 -12.28
CA ARG A 149 3.78 -2.91 -13.15
C ARG A 149 3.90 -1.48 -12.64
N SER A 150 5.04 -0.86 -12.91
CA SER A 150 5.31 0.54 -12.60
C SER A 150 5.89 1.26 -13.79
N PHE A 151 5.52 2.53 -13.91
CA PHE A 151 5.98 3.45 -14.94
C PHE A 151 6.44 4.73 -14.25
N VAL A 152 7.59 5.24 -14.65
CA VAL A 152 8.13 6.50 -14.16
C VAL A 152 8.36 7.42 -15.35
N THR A 153 7.69 8.55 -15.36
CA THR A 153 7.87 9.62 -16.34
C THR A 153 8.54 10.81 -15.67
N PHE A 154 9.52 11.44 -16.32
CA PHE A 154 10.22 12.60 -15.78
C PHE A 154 10.73 13.51 -16.90
N ILE A 155 11.17 14.71 -16.53
CA ILE A 155 11.89 15.64 -17.41
C ILE A 155 13.37 15.62 -17.01
N ASN A 156 14.24 15.36 -18.00
CA ASN A 156 15.69 15.33 -17.82
C ASN A 156 16.30 16.76 -17.82
N ASN A 157 17.60 16.86 -17.60
CA ASN A 157 18.36 18.12 -17.59
C ASN A 157 18.37 18.87 -18.94
N ALA A 158 17.96 18.22 -20.03
CA ALA A 158 17.84 18.78 -21.37
C ALA A 158 16.38 19.08 -21.76
N ASP A 159 15.48 19.17 -20.78
CA ASP A 159 14.05 19.46 -20.94
C ASP A 159 13.26 18.43 -21.78
N PHE A 160 13.79 17.22 -21.94
CA PHE A 160 13.07 16.15 -22.60
C PHE A 160 12.26 15.30 -21.63
N ILE A 161 11.05 14.92 -22.05
CA ILE A 161 10.22 13.94 -21.35
C ILE A 161 10.77 12.54 -21.63
N ARG A 162 10.93 11.77 -20.55
CA ARG A 162 11.40 10.39 -20.56
C ARG A 162 10.46 9.50 -19.77
N ALA A 163 10.41 8.24 -20.15
CA ALA A 163 9.61 7.22 -19.49
C ALA A 163 10.44 5.95 -19.33
N ILE A 164 10.40 5.37 -18.14
CA ILE A 164 11.02 4.07 -17.84
C ILE A 164 9.92 3.19 -17.26
N ASP A 165 9.81 1.97 -17.77
CA ASP A 165 8.92 0.94 -17.26
C ASP A 165 9.69 -0.11 -16.45
N THR A 166 8.94 -0.90 -15.70
CA THR A 166 9.45 -2.06 -14.96
C THR A 166 8.91 -3.32 -15.60
N ASP A 167 9.67 -4.41 -15.53
CA ASP A 167 9.12 -5.71 -15.88
C ASP A 167 7.92 -6.05 -14.98
N ALA A 168 6.95 -6.75 -15.54
CA ALA A 168 5.80 -7.23 -14.81
C ALA A 168 6.22 -8.21 -13.71
N ILE A 169 5.81 -7.95 -12.46
CA ILE A 169 5.89 -8.97 -11.41
C ILE A 169 4.59 -9.79 -11.45
N PRO A 170 4.62 -11.05 -11.94
CA PRO A 170 3.44 -11.90 -11.88
C PRO A 170 3.12 -12.25 -10.43
N ILE A 171 1.83 -12.30 -10.12
CA ILE A 171 1.33 -12.73 -8.83
C ILE A 171 0.17 -13.70 -9.01
N GLN A 172 0.27 -14.79 -8.27
CA GLN A 172 -0.74 -15.82 -8.12
C GLN A 172 -0.65 -16.31 -6.68
N PHE A 173 -1.78 -16.59 -6.05
CA PHE A 173 -1.81 -17.23 -4.73
C PHE A 173 -1.72 -18.73 -4.90
N ASP A 174 -0.85 -19.35 -4.11
CA ASP A 174 -0.80 -20.80 -4.04
C ASP A 174 -2.06 -21.30 -3.32
N PRO A 175 -2.73 -22.34 -3.85
CA PRO A 175 -3.75 -23.04 -3.10
C PRO A 175 -3.09 -23.65 -1.85
N PHE A 176 -3.88 -23.82 -0.80
CA PHE A 176 -3.44 -24.52 0.40
C PHE A 176 -4.41 -25.66 0.71
N SER A 177 -3.89 -26.70 1.35
CA SER A 177 -4.71 -27.82 1.80
C SER A 177 -4.14 -28.32 3.12
N ILE A 178 -4.93 -28.26 4.18
CA ILE A 178 -4.43 -28.55 5.52
C ILE A 178 -4.76 -29.99 5.90
N GLU A 179 -3.74 -30.70 6.36
CA GLU A 179 -3.90 -31.94 7.09
C GLU A 179 -3.89 -31.66 8.60
N ARG A 180 -4.80 -32.33 9.31
CA ARG A 180 -4.90 -32.24 10.77
C ARG A 180 -3.61 -32.75 11.40
N LYS A 181 -3.01 -31.94 12.25
CA LYS A 181 -1.83 -32.33 13.03
C LYS A 181 -1.98 -31.90 14.48
N ILE A 182 -1.73 -32.83 15.39
CA ILE A 182 -1.68 -32.53 16.82
C ILE A 182 -0.26 -32.10 17.17
N ILE A 183 -0.14 -31.00 17.90
CA ILE A 183 1.09 -30.58 18.58
C ILE A 183 0.79 -30.46 20.07
N PRO A 184 1.66 -30.98 20.96
CA PRO A 184 1.51 -30.75 22.40
C PRO A 184 1.56 -29.26 22.73
N THR A 185 0.69 -28.80 23.62
CA THR A 185 0.64 -27.38 24.04
C THR A 185 1.99 -26.86 24.55
N SER A 186 2.78 -27.73 25.19
CA SER A 186 4.14 -27.41 25.66
C SER A 186 5.13 -27.05 24.54
N GLU A 187 4.89 -27.52 23.32
CA GLU A 187 5.77 -27.31 22.16
C GLU A 187 5.39 -26.07 21.34
N ILE A 188 4.21 -25.48 21.55
CA ILE A 188 3.75 -24.29 20.81
C ILE A 188 4.73 -23.14 20.96
N LYS A 189 5.22 -22.89 22.19
CA LYS A 189 6.20 -21.84 22.44
C LYS A 189 7.50 -22.07 21.65
N GLN A 190 8.00 -23.31 21.66
CA GLN A 190 9.20 -23.68 20.91
C GLN A 190 9.00 -23.53 19.40
N PHE A 191 7.81 -23.87 18.88
CA PHE A 191 7.46 -23.62 17.48
C PHE A 191 7.51 -22.12 17.14
N LEU A 192 6.90 -21.27 17.96
CA LEU A 192 6.81 -19.82 17.74
C LEU A 192 8.13 -19.05 17.94
N GLU A 193 9.11 -19.65 18.61
CA GLU A 193 10.44 -19.07 18.87
C GLU A 193 11.46 -19.37 17.76
N LYS A 194 11.14 -20.29 16.83
CA LYS A 194 12.01 -20.60 15.68
C LYS A 194 12.22 -19.36 14.79
N PRO A 195 13.47 -18.96 14.46
CA PRO A 195 13.74 -17.72 13.70
C PRO A 195 13.13 -17.65 12.28
N TRP A 196 12.92 -18.82 11.67
CA TRP A 196 12.33 -18.93 10.35
C TRP A 196 10.80 -18.90 10.37
N ILE A 197 10.16 -19.06 11.54
CA ILE A 197 8.71 -18.96 11.67
C ILE A 197 8.32 -17.48 11.63
N LYS A 198 7.53 -17.14 10.61
CA LYS A 198 6.93 -15.82 10.45
C LYS A 198 5.56 -15.80 11.10
N LYS A 199 5.13 -14.60 11.49
CA LYS A 199 3.86 -14.35 12.16
C LYS A 199 3.10 -13.29 11.38
N ALA A 200 1.82 -13.50 11.22
CA ALA A 200 0.90 -12.57 10.59
C ALA A 200 -0.35 -12.43 11.46
N ILE A 201 -0.97 -11.26 11.40
CA ILE A 201 -2.23 -10.99 12.09
C ILE A 201 -3.18 -10.31 11.13
N LYS A 202 -4.44 -10.69 11.21
CA LYS A 202 -5.55 -9.92 10.67
C LYS A 202 -6.55 -9.68 11.78
N SER A 203 -6.99 -8.43 11.86
CA SER A 203 -7.81 -7.91 12.94
C SER A 203 -8.92 -7.08 12.33
N ILE A 204 -10.16 -7.38 12.68
CA ILE A 204 -11.33 -6.71 12.14
C ILE A 204 -12.29 -6.28 13.25
N GLY A 205 -13.00 -5.19 13.00
CA GLY A 205 -14.18 -4.78 13.74
C GLY A 205 -15.41 -4.81 12.84
N ILE A 206 -16.60 -4.92 13.43
CA ILE A 206 -17.87 -4.92 12.69
C ILE A 206 -18.64 -3.68 13.12
N GLY A 207 -18.85 -2.74 12.20
CA GLY A 207 -19.59 -1.50 12.41
C GLY A 207 -21.08 -1.74 12.45
N LEU A 208 -21.56 -2.23 13.60
CA LEU A 208 -22.97 -2.39 13.92
C LEU A 208 -23.36 -1.37 14.99
N ASP A 209 -24.52 -0.74 14.83
CA ASP A 209 -25.08 0.15 15.86
C ASP A 209 -25.48 -0.64 17.12
N SER A 210 -25.65 -1.96 17.00
CA SER A 210 -25.90 -2.88 18.11
C SER A 210 -24.60 -3.44 18.70
N GLN A 211 -24.67 -3.87 19.96
CA GLN A 211 -23.54 -4.51 20.63
C GLN A 211 -23.15 -5.83 19.93
N LEU A 212 -21.84 -6.03 19.76
CA LEU A 212 -21.26 -7.24 19.19
C LEU A 212 -21.46 -8.45 20.14
N ASP A 213 -22.14 -9.50 19.68
CA ASP A 213 -22.20 -10.78 20.39
C ASP A 213 -20.88 -11.54 20.25
N GLU A 214 -19.95 -11.27 21.17
CA GLU A 214 -18.60 -11.85 21.12
C GLU A 214 -18.58 -13.38 21.14
N ASN A 215 -19.55 -14.04 21.80
CA ASN A 215 -19.60 -15.50 21.84
C ASN A 215 -20.02 -16.05 20.49
N TYR A 216 -21.04 -15.45 19.88
CA TYR A 216 -21.50 -15.82 18.54
C TYR A 216 -20.37 -15.76 17.50
N TYR A 217 -19.64 -14.65 17.48
CA TYR A 217 -18.52 -14.48 16.54
C TYR A 217 -17.35 -15.41 16.86
N PHE A 218 -17.05 -15.64 18.14
CA PHE A 218 -16.00 -16.58 18.54
C PHE A 218 -16.30 -18.01 18.09
N GLU A 219 -17.56 -18.47 18.23
CA GLU A 219 -17.97 -19.78 17.72
C GLU A 219 -17.88 -19.87 16.19
N HIS A 220 -18.24 -18.81 15.47
CA HIS A 220 -18.18 -18.80 14.00
C HIS A 220 -16.75 -18.86 13.47
N ILE A 221 -15.83 -18.05 13.99
CA ILE A 221 -14.45 -18.07 13.52
C ILE A 221 -13.77 -19.42 13.82
N ASN A 222 -14.14 -20.10 14.91
CA ASN A 222 -13.67 -21.46 15.19
C ASN A 222 -14.16 -22.44 14.10
N LYS A 223 -15.46 -22.41 13.76
CA LYS A 223 -16.04 -23.27 12.71
C LYS A 223 -15.37 -23.06 11.35
N ILE A 224 -15.06 -21.81 10.97
CA ILE A 224 -14.36 -21.50 9.71
C ILE A 224 -13.00 -22.20 9.67
N ILE A 225 -12.24 -22.16 10.77
CA ILE A 225 -10.91 -22.79 10.84
C ILE A 225 -11.02 -24.32 10.82
N GLU A 226 -11.99 -24.89 11.55
CA GLU A 226 -12.25 -26.33 11.57
C GLU A 226 -12.70 -26.88 10.21
N ALA A 227 -13.50 -26.11 9.46
CA ALA A 227 -13.93 -26.44 8.11
C ALA A 227 -12.74 -26.56 7.13
N HIS A 228 -11.61 -25.90 7.44
CA HIS A 228 -10.35 -26.02 6.71
C HIS A 228 -9.42 -27.08 7.32
N ASN A 229 -9.95 -28.09 8.01
CA ASN A 229 -9.21 -29.24 8.53
C ASN A 229 -8.06 -28.92 9.49
N PHE A 230 -8.10 -27.77 10.15
CA PHE A 230 -7.21 -27.55 11.28
C PHE A 230 -7.64 -28.37 12.49
N GLN A 231 -6.67 -28.83 13.27
CA GLN A 231 -6.91 -29.52 14.53
C GLN A 231 -6.95 -28.51 15.68
N LEU A 232 -8.05 -28.48 16.42
CA LEU A 232 -8.14 -27.73 17.67
C LEU A 232 -7.18 -28.33 18.72
N ILE A 233 -6.29 -27.51 19.26
CA ILE A 233 -5.27 -27.89 20.26
C ILE A 233 -5.66 -27.40 21.65
N MET A 234 -6.21 -26.19 21.73
CA MET A 234 -6.61 -25.56 22.99
C MET A 234 -7.77 -24.61 22.75
N ASN A 235 -8.70 -24.54 23.70
CA ASN A 235 -9.79 -23.59 23.70
C ASN A 235 -9.95 -23.03 25.11
N VAL A 236 -9.81 -21.72 25.25
CA VAL A 236 -9.99 -20.98 26.50
C VAL A 236 -11.25 -20.12 26.34
N VAL A 237 -12.40 -20.75 26.55
CA VAL A 237 -13.74 -20.19 26.30
C VAL A 237 -13.95 -18.84 27.00
N ASN A 238 -13.54 -18.73 28.28
CA ASN A 238 -13.72 -17.49 29.05
C ASN A 238 -13.00 -16.28 28.44
N ASN A 239 -11.84 -16.51 27.82
CA ASN A 239 -11.06 -15.47 27.18
C ASN A 239 -11.37 -15.37 25.67
N LYS A 240 -12.23 -16.25 25.16
CA LYS A 240 -12.57 -16.37 23.73
C LYS A 240 -11.32 -16.48 22.87
N ILE A 241 -10.44 -17.43 23.21
CA ILE A 241 -9.23 -17.74 22.45
C ILE A 241 -9.18 -19.23 22.12
N SER A 242 -8.90 -19.57 20.87
CA SER A 242 -8.66 -20.95 20.42
C SER A 242 -7.36 -21.04 19.64
N TRP A 243 -6.68 -22.18 19.78
CA TRP A 243 -5.44 -22.50 19.09
C TRP A 243 -5.64 -23.73 18.23
N PHE A 244 -5.21 -23.63 17.00
CA PHE A 244 -5.38 -24.62 15.96
C PHE A 244 -4.04 -24.92 15.30
N PHE A 245 -3.81 -26.17 14.93
CA PHE A 245 -2.58 -26.59 14.27
C PHE A 245 -2.86 -27.53 13.10
N GLY A 246 -1.99 -27.48 12.10
CA GLY A 246 -2.08 -28.31 10.92
C GLY A 246 -0.80 -28.22 10.09
N THR A 247 -0.72 -29.06 9.06
CA THR A 247 0.35 -29.00 8.06
C THR A 247 -0.27 -28.73 6.71
N ASP A 248 0.24 -27.72 6.01
CA ASP A 248 -0.14 -27.50 4.62
C ASP A 248 0.53 -28.56 3.72
N LEU A 249 -0.29 -29.33 3.02
CA LEU A 249 0.11 -30.41 2.13
C LEU A 249 0.80 -29.89 0.86
N VAL A 250 0.55 -28.64 0.46
CA VAL A 250 1.14 -28.06 -0.75
C VAL A 250 2.60 -27.67 -0.50
N SER A 251 2.85 -26.92 0.58
CA SER A 251 4.20 -26.44 0.91
C SER A 251 4.94 -27.30 1.92
N GLY A 252 4.28 -28.27 2.56
CA GLY A 252 4.82 -29.12 3.62
C GLY A 252 5.09 -28.39 4.94
N ASN A 253 4.60 -27.15 5.08
CA ASN A 253 4.89 -26.32 6.25
C ASN A 253 3.81 -26.47 7.33
N ASP A 254 4.27 -26.55 8.57
CA ASP A 254 3.39 -26.48 9.73
C ASP A 254 2.82 -25.06 9.89
N VAL A 255 1.57 -25.00 10.35
CA VAL A 255 0.83 -23.77 10.57
C VAL A 255 0.13 -23.82 11.91
N LEU A 256 0.37 -22.79 12.72
CA LEU A 256 -0.43 -22.48 13.90
C LEU A 256 -1.39 -21.33 13.57
N ILE A 257 -2.67 -21.49 13.86
CA ILE A 257 -3.67 -20.44 13.85
C ILE A 257 -4.16 -20.21 15.28
N ILE A 258 -4.21 -18.96 15.71
CA ILE A 258 -4.85 -18.54 16.96
C ILE A 258 -5.97 -17.61 16.56
N CYS A 259 -7.19 -17.86 17.00
CA CYS A 259 -8.28 -16.92 16.83
C CYS A 259 -8.77 -16.42 18.17
N GLN A 260 -9.14 -15.14 18.23
CA GLN A 260 -9.67 -14.54 19.43
C GLN A 260 -10.71 -13.46 19.15
N VAL A 261 -11.61 -13.28 20.12
CA VAL A 261 -12.55 -12.15 20.14
C VAL A 261 -12.36 -11.39 21.45
N SER A 262 -11.87 -10.16 21.36
CA SER A 262 -11.58 -9.32 22.53
C SER A 262 -11.63 -7.86 22.16
N GLY A 263 -12.08 -6.97 23.05
CA GLY A 263 -12.10 -5.53 22.78
C GLY A 263 -12.92 -5.15 21.54
N HIS A 264 -14.08 -5.79 21.35
CA HIS A 264 -14.96 -5.59 20.20
C HIS A 264 -14.34 -5.87 18.82
N LYS A 265 -13.23 -6.62 18.78
CA LYS A 265 -12.57 -7.03 17.55
C LYS A 265 -12.38 -8.54 17.47
N ILE A 266 -12.32 -9.02 16.24
CA ILE A 266 -12.09 -10.40 15.85
C ILE A 266 -10.69 -10.48 15.25
N GLU A 267 -9.88 -11.43 15.72
CA GLU A 267 -8.50 -11.56 15.27
C GLU A 267 -8.14 -12.99 14.91
N TRP A 268 -7.37 -13.11 13.84
CA TRP A 268 -6.66 -14.32 13.44
C TRP A 268 -5.17 -14.02 13.44
N LEU A 269 -4.42 -14.76 14.26
CA LEU A 269 -2.97 -14.76 14.27
C LEU A 269 -2.50 -16.08 13.65
N ALA A 270 -1.63 -15.99 12.66
CA ALA A 270 -1.11 -17.15 11.96
C ALA A 270 0.41 -17.20 12.04
N ALA A 271 0.99 -18.40 12.17
CA ALA A 271 2.43 -18.59 12.20
C ALA A 271 2.86 -19.82 11.39
N SER A 272 3.85 -19.64 10.51
CA SER A 272 4.41 -20.67 9.63
C SER A 272 5.76 -20.22 9.07
N SER A 273 6.55 -21.17 8.54
CA SER A 273 7.77 -20.89 7.77
C SER A 273 7.49 -20.26 6.41
N ASN A 274 6.28 -20.47 5.85
CA ASN A 274 5.90 -19.94 4.55
C ASN A 274 5.02 -18.69 4.73
N PRO A 275 5.54 -17.47 4.48
CA PRO A 275 4.74 -16.24 4.64
C PRO A 275 3.68 -16.05 3.56
N HIS A 276 3.84 -16.64 2.36
CA HIS A 276 2.79 -16.58 1.32
C HIS A 276 1.55 -17.38 1.76
N LEU A 277 1.78 -18.56 2.36
CA LEU A 277 0.71 -19.37 2.95
C LEU A 277 -0.06 -18.61 4.04
N LEU A 278 0.63 -17.81 4.87
CA LEU A 278 -0.04 -16.99 5.89
C LEU A 278 -1.00 -15.98 5.29
N ILE A 279 -0.61 -15.33 4.20
CA ILE A 279 -1.45 -14.37 3.48
C ILE A 279 -2.68 -15.11 2.92
N SER A 280 -2.48 -16.22 2.21
CA SER A 280 -3.58 -17.01 1.64
C SER A 280 -4.57 -17.49 2.72
N LEU A 281 -4.08 -18.03 3.83
CA LEU A 281 -4.94 -18.51 4.92
C LEU A 281 -5.78 -17.40 5.54
N LEU A 282 -5.14 -16.29 5.92
CA LEU A 282 -5.81 -15.18 6.59
C LEU A 282 -6.84 -14.51 5.67
N THR A 283 -6.51 -14.33 4.38
CA THR A 283 -7.47 -13.84 3.40
C THR A 283 -8.62 -14.81 3.19
N LYS A 284 -8.38 -16.13 3.14
CA LYS A 284 -9.47 -17.11 3.02
C LYS A 284 -10.41 -17.07 4.22
N PHE A 285 -9.88 -16.98 5.44
CA PHE A 285 -10.71 -16.93 6.64
C PHE A 285 -11.57 -15.66 6.70
N ILE A 286 -11.01 -14.50 6.37
CA ILE A 286 -11.77 -13.25 6.34
C ILE A 286 -12.83 -13.28 5.25
N THR A 287 -12.49 -13.74 4.04
CA THR A 287 -13.45 -13.77 2.93
C THR A 287 -14.60 -14.73 3.20
N VAL A 288 -14.33 -15.91 3.77
CA VAL A 288 -15.37 -16.85 4.21
C VAL A 288 -16.23 -16.23 5.31
N PHE A 289 -15.60 -15.59 6.30
CA PHE A 289 -16.31 -14.90 7.37
C PHE A 289 -17.23 -13.80 6.84
N GLU A 290 -16.74 -12.91 5.97
CA GLU A 290 -17.51 -11.86 5.31
C GLU A 290 -18.73 -12.44 4.58
N SER A 291 -18.51 -13.46 3.76
CA SER A 291 -19.57 -14.11 3.00
C SER A 291 -20.62 -14.77 3.89
N GLU A 292 -20.21 -15.45 4.96
CA GLU A 292 -21.13 -16.06 5.93
C GLU A 292 -21.94 -15.00 6.69
N MET A 293 -21.31 -13.93 7.16
CA MET A 293 -22.00 -12.87 7.90
C MET A 293 -23.04 -12.14 7.04
N ILE A 294 -22.76 -11.95 5.75
CA ILE A 294 -23.74 -11.41 4.79
C ILE A 294 -24.88 -12.41 4.57
N THR A 295 -24.55 -13.68 4.31
CA THR A 295 -25.53 -14.73 4.02
C THR A 295 -26.50 -14.95 5.18
N LEU A 296 -26.00 -14.85 6.41
CA LEU A 296 -26.78 -14.97 7.64
C LEU A 296 -27.53 -13.68 8.01
N GLY A 297 -27.30 -12.58 7.29
CA GLY A 297 -27.96 -11.29 7.51
C GLY A 297 -27.46 -10.52 8.73
N HIS A 298 -26.27 -10.83 9.26
CA HIS A 298 -25.66 -10.07 10.36
C HIS A 298 -25.10 -8.72 9.91
N ILE A 299 -24.62 -8.67 8.67
CA ILE A 299 -24.21 -7.44 7.99
C ILE A 299 -24.90 -7.40 6.63
N ALA A 300 -25.23 -6.19 6.17
CA ALA A 300 -25.78 -5.96 4.85
C ALA A 300 -24.71 -6.07 3.75
N SER A 301 -23.47 -5.69 4.06
CA SER A 301 -22.39 -5.62 3.08
C SER A 301 -21.00 -5.66 3.71
N LYS A 302 -19.97 -5.86 2.87
CA LYS A 302 -18.57 -5.95 3.32
C LYS A 302 -18.04 -4.63 3.90
N GLU A 303 -18.63 -3.50 3.53
CA GLU A 303 -18.25 -2.16 4.01
C GLU A 303 -18.50 -1.98 5.52
N GLN A 304 -19.30 -2.86 6.12
CA GLN A 304 -19.48 -2.89 7.57
C GLN A 304 -18.34 -3.59 8.32
N ILE A 305 -17.38 -4.20 7.62
CA ILE A 305 -16.19 -4.82 8.21
C ILE A 305 -14.99 -3.90 8.04
N TYR A 306 -14.39 -3.53 9.16
CA TYR A 306 -13.28 -2.58 9.23
C TYR A 306 -11.99 -3.28 9.63
N THR A 307 -10.94 -3.16 8.82
CA THR A 307 -9.61 -3.64 9.20
C THR A 307 -9.01 -2.75 10.29
N LEU A 308 -8.48 -3.36 11.36
CA LEU A 308 -7.94 -2.67 12.53
C LEU A 308 -6.42 -2.56 12.45
N GLU A 309 -5.96 -1.79 11.48
CA GLU A 309 -4.55 -1.45 11.30
C GLU A 309 -4.36 0.07 11.41
N CYS A 310 -3.26 0.50 12.01
CA CYS A 310 -2.84 1.90 12.00
C CYS A 310 -2.52 2.32 10.56
N LYS A 311 -3.21 3.34 10.04
CA LYS A 311 -3.01 3.89 8.69
C LYS A 311 -1.57 4.36 8.45
N TYR A 312 -0.88 4.78 9.51
CA TYR A 312 0.52 5.23 9.43
C TYR A 312 1.52 4.06 9.55
N CYS A 313 1.56 3.37 10.70
CA CYS A 313 2.62 2.38 10.97
C CYS A 313 2.21 0.92 10.71
N GLY A 314 0.94 0.64 10.39
CA GLY A 314 0.42 -0.71 10.11
C GLY A 314 0.31 -1.61 11.33
N ASN A 315 0.48 -1.07 12.54
CA ASN A 315 0.31 -1.83 13.76
C ASN A 315 -1.17 -2.12 14.03
N THR A 316 -1.48 -3.32 14.52
CA THR A 316 -2.84 -3.68 14.92
C THR A 316 -3.33 -2.81 16.07
N LEU A 317 -4.57 -2.33 15.97
CA LEU A 317 -5.18 -1.49 17.00
C LEU A 317 -5.64 -2.33 18.20
N ALA A 318 -5.67 -1.72 19.38
CA ALA A 318 -5.93 -2.43 20.63
C ALA A 318 -7.39 -2.91 20.76
N TYR A 319 -8.35 -2.14 20.25
CA TYR A 319 -9.79 -2.43 20.28
C TYR A 319 -10.47 -1.83 19.04
N PHE A 320 -11.73 -2.22 18.78
CA PHE A 320 -12.57 -1.54 17.78
C PHE A 320 -13.35 -0.40 18.46
N PRO A 321 -13.13 0.87 18.06
CA PRO A 321 -13.78 2.02 18.69
C PRO A 321 -15.25 2.16 18.27
N LEU A 322 -16.02 2.95 19.03
CA LEU A 322 -17.38 3.32 18.64
C LEU A 322 -17.39 4.23 17.41
N LYS A 323 -18.55 4.35 16.77
CA LYS A 323 -18.73 5.22 15.60
C LYS A 323 -18.33 6.67 15.93
N GLY A 324 -17.46 7.24 15.10
CA GLY A 324 -16.92 8.59 15.22
C GLY A 324 -15.81 8.75 16.27
N GLU A 325 -15.47 7.72 17.04
CA GLU A 325 -14.44 7.78 18.08
C GLU A 325 -13.04 7.61 17.46
N SER A 326 -12.09 8.43 17.91
CA SER A 326 -10.68 8.29 17.56
C SER A 326 -9.99 7.23 18.42
N ILE A 327 -9.06 6.51 17.82
CA ILE A 327 -8.19 5.55 18.51
C ILE A 327 -6.73 5.86 18.23
N GLU A 328 -5.92 5.83 19.29
CA GLU A 328 -4.48 6.05 19.21
C GLU A 328 -3.73 4.73 18.96
N CYS A 329 -2.79 4.75 18.01
CA CYS A 329 -1.91 3.62 17.78
C CYS A 329 -0.83 3.51 18.88
N ASN A 330 -0.89 2.45 19.69
CA ASN A 330 0.09 2.16 20.75
C ASN A 330 1.57 2.01 20.32
N LYS A 331 1.88 2.02 19.02
CA LYS A 331 3.25 1.92 18.49
C LYS A 331 3.81 3.25 17.99
N CYS A 332 2.97 4.12 17.44
CA CYS A 332 3.42 5.36 16.80
C CYS A 332 2.63 6.61 17.25
N ASN A 333 1.69 6.45 18.16
CA ASN A 333 0.85 7.50 18.75
C ASN A 333 0.02 8.27 17.70
N TYR A 334 -0.19 7.68 16.53
CA TYR A 334 -1.06 8.24 15.49
C TYR A 334 -2.51 8.02 15.86
N GLU A 335 -3.27 9.10 15.99
CA GLU A 335 -4.72 9.08 16.17
C GLU A 335 -5.45 8.94 14.84
N GLN A 336 -6.48 8.11 14.80
CA GLN A 336 -7.30 7.90 13.62
C GLN A 336 -8.74 7.54 13.98
N ILE A 337 -9.68 7.91 13.12
CA ILE A 337 -11.05 7.41 13.17
C ILE A 337 -11.14 6.21 12.21
N VAL A 338 -11.65 5.09 12.74
CA VAL A 338 -11.80 3.82 12.00
C VAL A 338 -13.19 3.69 11.42
N TRP A 339 -14.23 3.96 12.22
CA TRP A 339 -15.63 3.89 11.84
C TRP A 339 -16.23 5.30 11.91
N ASN A 340 -16.63 5.87 10.77
CA ASN A 340 -17.22 7.20 10.65
C ASN A 340 -18.74 7.16 10.74
#